data_AF-A0A4S2MBY3-F1
#
_entry.id   AF-A0A4S2MBY3-F1
#
_cell.length_a   1.000
_cell.length_b   1.000
_cell.length_c   1.000
_cell.angle_alpha   90.00
_cell.angle_beta   90.00
_cell.angle_gamma   90.00
#
_symmetry.space_group_name_H-M   'P 1'
#
loop_
_entity.id
_entity.type
_entity.pdbx_description
1 polymer ?
#
loop_
_entity_poly.entity_id
_entity_poly.type
_entity_poly.pdbx_seq_one_letter_code
_entity_poly.pdbx_strand_id
1 'polypeptide(L)'
;MPLSGSEEFIKELLQRTFRSTEGHVQVMKGCDVNGHALICDGFNMPILVTEKDGLRIRVPSHNFMPEDLLKFMDPNFTVDVIDVRQQAEVQMALGDFIGHFVSKHRVRLLNMLSLEFSQTSLSKLVEPPHVVS
;
A
#
# COMPACT_ATOMS: atom_id res chain seq x y z
N MET A 1 -3.28 28.68 -1.58
CA MET A 1 -2.92 27.32 -1.12
C MET A 1 -2.52 26.52 -2.34
N PRO A 2 -1.42 25.77 -2.31
CA PRO A 2 -1.02 24.95 -3.44
C PRO A 2 -2.07 23.85 -3.70
N LEU A 3 -2.18 23.42 -4.95
CA LEU A 3 -3.10 22.35 -5.34
C LEU A 3 -2.58 21.02 -4.76
N SER A 4 -3.49 20.21 -4.20
CA SER A 4 -3.14 18.88 -3.68
C SER A 4 -2.38 18.07 -4.74
N GLY A 5 -1.24 17.48 -4.35
CA GLY A 5 -0.40 16.69 -5.25
C GLY A 5 0.54 17.49 -6.16
N SER A 6 0.49 18.83 -6.15
CA SER A 6 1.49 19.67 -6.85
C SER A 6 2.87 19.58 -6.18
N GLU A 7 3.93 19.95 -6.90
CA GLU A 7 5.28 19.96 -6.33
C GLU A 7 5.41 20.93 -5.14
N GLU A 8 4.74 22.08 -5.22
CA GLU A 8 4.67 23.07 -4.15
C GLU A 8 3.96 22.50 -2.93
N PHE A 9 2.81 21.83 -3.12
CA PHE A 9 2.09 21.17 -2.04
C PHE A 9 2.97 20.11 -1.33
N ILE A 10 3.69 19.28 -2.10
CA ILE A 10 4.58 18.27 -1.53
C ILE A 10 5.74 18.91 -0.77
N LYS A 11 6.35 19.98 -1.29
CA LYS A 11 7.41 20.72 -0.60
C LYS A 11 6.92 21.30 0.73
N GLU A 12 5.75 21.93 0.74
CA GLU A 12 5.14 22.45 1.97
C GLU A 12 4.81 21.32 2.95
N LEU A 13 4.28 20.19 2.46
CA LEU A 13 3.92 19.05 3.28
C LEU A 13 5.15 18.43 3.97
N LEU A 14 6.27 18.29 3.25
CA LEU A 14 7.51 17.73 3.79
C LEU A 14 8.20 18.63 4.82
N GLN A 15 7.97 19.95 4.75
CA GLN A 15 8.50 20.91 5.73
C GLN A 15 7.62 21.05 6.96
N ARG A 16 6.40 20.52 6.91
CA ARG A 16 5.43 20.66 8.00
C ARG A 16 5.76 19.70 9.13
N THR A 17 5.83 20.23 10.34
CA THR A 17 5.94 19.40 11.54
C THR A 17 4.55 18.95 11.99
N PHE A 18 4.34 17.64 12.05
CA PHE A 18 3.12 17.05 12.60
C PHE A 18 3.34 16.64 14.06
N ARG A 19 2.24 16.49 14.81
CA ARG A 19 2.31 15.97 16.18
C ARG A 19 2.84 14.53 16.16
N SER A 20 3.55 14.16 17.20
CA SER A 20 3.97 12.77 17.42
C SER A 20 2.75 11.85 17.48
N THR A 21 2.93 10.62 17.00
CA THR A 21 1.94 9.54 17.14
C THR A 21 1.97 8.87 18.52
N GLU A 22 2.90 9.28 19.39
CA GLU A 22 3.00 8.79 20.77
C GLU A 22 1.70 9.04 21.54
N GLY A 23 1.21 8.01 22.22
CA GLY A 23 -0.09 8.03 22.90
C GLY A 23 -1.31 7.97 21.98
N HIS A 24 -1.12 7.92 20.65
CA HIS A 24 -2.19 7.82 19.65
C HIS A 24 -2.12 6.54 18.81
N VAL A 25 -1.04 5.77 18.94
CA VAL A 25 -0.82 4.49 18.27
C VAL A 25 -0.37 3.47 19.30
N GLN A 26 -1.00 2.30 19.30
CA GLN A 26 -0.57 1.17 20.13
C GLN A 26 0.51 0.39 19.39
N VAL A 27 1.66 0.21 20.02
CA VAL A 27 2.79 -0.54 19.44
C VAL A 27 2.82 -1.94 20.03
N MET A 28 2.91 -2.97 19.18
CA MET A 28 3.00 -4.37 19.62
C MET A 28 3.87 -5.21 18.69
N LYS A 29 4.28 -6.39 19.15
CA LYS A 29 4.90 -7.42 18.31
C LYS A 29 3.82 -8.26 17.64
N GLY A 30 4.13 -8.89 16.52
CA GLY A 30 3.16 -9.72 15.81
C GLY A 30 2.66 -10.92 16.63
N CYS A 31 3.47 -11.44 17.56
CA CYS A 31 3.08 -12.50 18.49
C CYS A 31 2.10 -12.07 19.57
N ASP A 32 2.05 -10.77 19.87
CA ASP A 32 1.17 -10.20 20.91
C ASP A 32 -0.22 -9.83 20.33
N VAL A 33 -0.34 -9.82 19.00
CA VAL A 33 -1.59 -9.54 18.30
C VAL A 33 -2.55 -10.70 18.51
N ASN A 34 -3.68 -10.43 19.16
CA ASN A 34 -4.68 -11.44 19.50
C ASN A 34 -6.09 -10.93 19.17
N GLY A 35 -6.78 -11.62 18.25
CA GLY A 35 -8.12 -11.23 17.81
C GLY A 35 -9.18 -11.21 18.93
N HIS A 36 -9.09 -12.12 19.90
CA HIS A 36 -10.00 -12.12 21.06
C HIS A 36 -9.80 -10.87 21.93
N ALA A 37 -8.54 -10.48 22.18
CA ALA A 37 -8.24 -9.25 22.92
C ALA A 37 -8.76 -8.01 22.17
N LEU A 38 -8.58 -7.94 20.84
CA LEU A 38 -9.10 -6.83 20.03
C LEU A 38 -10.62 -6.70 20.10
N ILE A 39 -11.35 -7.81 20.21
CA ILE A 39 -12.81 -7.82 20.37
C ILE A 39 -13.21 -7.41 21.79
N CYS A 40 -12.55 -7.95 22.82
CA CYS A 40 -12.89 -7.69 24.22
C CYS A 40 -12.50 -6.28 24.69
N ASP A 41 -11.30 -5.83 24.35
CA ASP A 41 -10.73 -4.55 24.78
C ASP A 41 -11.12 -3.41 23.82
N GLY A 42 -11.54 -3.76 22.60
CA GLY A 42 -11.91 -2.85 21.52
C GLY A 42 -10.71 -2.36 20.70
N PHE A 43 -10.92 -2.20 19.39
CA PHE A 43 -9.90 -1.69 18.47
C PHE A 43 -10.02 -0.16 18.31
N ASN A 44 -9.64 0.58 19.35
CA ASN A 44 -9.91 2.02 19.48
C ASN A 44 -8.79 2.95 18.98
N MET A 45 -7.59 2.41 18.75
CA MET A 45 -6.44 3.15 18.22
C MET A 45 -5.77 2.35 17.11
N PRO A 46 -5.13 3.00 16.13
CA PRO A 46 -4.27 2.30 15.19
C PRO A 46 -3.22 1.47 15.93
N ILE A 47 -2.98 0.26 15.42
CA ILE A 47 -1.96 -0.64 15.95
C ILE A 47 -0.79 -0.68 14.97
N LEU A 48 0.40 -0.32 15.45
CA LEU A 48 1.65 -0.52 14.74
C LEU A 48 2.26 -1.85 15.18
N VAL A 49 2.27 -2.80 14.26
CA VAL A 49 2.95 -4.08 14.46
C VAL A 49 4.39 -3.96 13.97
N THR A 50 5.35 -4.10 14.89
CA THR A 50 6.79 -3.86 14.63
C THR A 50 7.47 -4.99 13.86
N GLU A 51 6.95 -6.21 13.95
CA GLU A 51 7.47 -7.39 13.27
C GLU A 51 6.32 -8.29 12.82
N LYS A 52 6.47 -8.89 11.63
CA LYS A 52 5.40 -9.72 11.04
C LYS A 52 5.24 -11.09 11.70
N ASP A 53 6.24 -11.55 12.44
CA ASP A 53 6.25 -12.87 13.05
C ASP A 53 5.14 -12.97 14.10
N GLY A 54 4.36 -14.06 14.07
CA GLY A 54 3.15 -14.23 14.88
C GLY A 54 1.86 -13.77 14.19
N LEU A 55 1.91 -12.89 13.19
CA LEU A 55 0.70 -12.46 12.46
C LEU A 55 0.11 -13.54 11.54
N ARG A 56 0.89 -14.56 11.17
CA ARG A 56 0.58 -15.52 10.08
C ARG A 56 0.32 -14.84 8.74
N ILE A 57 0.73 -13.58 8.60
CA ILE A 57 0.72 -12.87 7.32
C ILE A 57 1.71 -13.52 6.36
N ARG A 58 1.27 -13.78 5.13
CA ARG A 58 2.13 -14.23 4.04
C ARG A 58 2.19 -13.10 3.01
N VAL A 59 3.39 -12.75 2.61
CA VAL A 59 3.66 -11.79 1.53
C VAL A 59 4.79 -12.35 0.66
N PRO A 60 4.93 -11.88 -0.59
CA PRO A 60 6.06 -12.24 -1.42
C PRO A 60 7.41 -11.93 -0.75
N SER A 61 8.48 -12.52 -1.29
CA SER A 61 9.85 -12.28 -0.84
C SER A 61 10.22 -10.79 -0.87
N HIS A 62 11.18 -10.37 -0.05
CA HIS A 62 11.73 -9.00 -0.06
C HIS A 62 12.34 -8.60 -1.41
N ASN A 63 12.66 -9.58 -2.27
CA ASN A 63 13.15 -9.36 -3.63
C ASN A 63 12.03 -9.27 -4.68
N PHE A 64 10.75 -9.28 -4.29
CA PHE A 64 9.64 -9.13 -5.21
C PHE A 64 9.59 -7.70 -5.76
N MET A 65 9.74 -7.57 -7.08
CA MET A 65 9.81 -6.29 -7.78
C MET A 65 8.49 -5.98 -8.51
N PRO A 66 8.20 -4.71 -8.85
CA PRO A 66 6.99 -4.35 -9.59
C PRO A 66 6.78 -5.17 -10.88
N GLU A 67 7.86 -5.49 -11.60
CA GLU A 67 7.81 -6.30 -12.82
C GLU A 67 7.35 -7.74 -12.57
N ASP A 68 7.52 -8.27 -11.35
CA ASP A 68 7.07 -9.61 -11.00
C ASP A 68 5.54 -9.73 -11.06
N LEU A 69 4.79 -8.63 -10.91
CA LEU A 69 3.33 -8.62 -11.06
C LEU A 69 2.89 -9.17 -12.43
N LEU A 70 3.66 -8.91 -13.48
CA LEU A 70 3.37 -9.37 -14.85
C LEU A 70 3.53 -10.89 -15.02
N LYS A 71 4.13 -11.58 -14.04
CA LYS A 71 4.17 -13.05 -14.00
C LYS A 71 2.87 -13.65 -13.45
N PHE A 72 2.09 -12.87 -12.70
CA PHE A 72 0.90 -13.34 -12.00
C PHE A 72 -0.41 -12.79 -12.55
N MET A 73 -0.34 -11.72 -13.33
CA MET A 73 -1.46 -10.98 -13.90
C MET A 73 -1.21 -10.68 -15.37
N ASP A 74 -2.29 -10.59 -16.17
CA ASP A 74 -2.21 -10.22 -17.58
C ASP A 74 -1.68 -8.78 -17.74
N PRO A 75 -0.60 -8.53 -18.51
CA PRO A 75 -0.13 -7.18 -18.80
C PRO A 75 -1.19 -6.26 -19.41
N ASN A 76 -2.19 -6.78 -20.09
CA ASN A 76 -3.29 -6.00 -20.67
C ASN A 76 -4.44 -5.75 -19.69
N PHE A 77 -4.36 -6.24 -18.45
CA PHE A 77 -5.37 -6.00 -17.43
C PHE A 77 -5.49 -4.48 -17.17
N THR A 78 -6.71 -3.94 -17.34
CA THR A 78 -6.97 -2.52 -17.11
C THR A 78 -6.94 -2.23 -15.61
N VAL A 79 -6.11 -1.26 -15.21
CA VAL A 79 -6.00 -0.79 -13.83
C VAL A 79 -6.38 0.68 -13.70
N ASP A 80 -7.01 1.00 -12.58
CA ASP A 80 -7.31 2.37 -12.18
C ASP A 80 -6.07 3.00 -11.54
N VAL A 81 -5.65 4.13 -12.11
CA VAL A 81 -4.43 4.85 -11.74
C VAL A 81 -4.75 6.31 -11.50
N ILE A 82 -4.20 6.87 -10.44
CA ILE A 82 -4.36 8.29 -10.10
C ILE A 82 -3.17 9.06 -10.67
N ASP A 83 -3.46 10.04 -11.54
CA ASP A 83 -2.51 11.11 -11.84
C ASP A 83 -2.50 12.10 -10.66
N VAL A 84 -1.47 11.99 -9.82
CA VAL A 84 -1.38 12.71 -8.55
C VAL A 84 -1.35 14.22 -8.76
N ARG A 85 -0.75 14.72 -9.85
CA ARG A 85 -0.65 16.17 -10.09
C ARG A 85 -1.97 16.75 -10.57
N GLN A 86 -2.73 15.96 -11.33
CA GLN A 86 -4.04 16.35 -11.83
C GLN A 86 -5.17 16.04 -10.85
N GLN A 87 -4.90 15.27 -9.79
CA GLN A 87 -5.91 14.75 -8.86
C GLN A 87 -7.05 14.05 -9.62
N ALA A 88 -6.68 13.29 -10.66
CA ALA A 88 -7.62 12.68 -11.59
C ALA A 88 -7.33 11.19 -11.76
N GLU A 89 -8.38 10.40 -11.95
CA GLU A 89 -8.30 8.98 -12.24
C GLU A 89 -8.18 8.76 -13.76
N VAL A 90 -7.30 7.84 -14.14
CA VAL A 90 -7.06 7.40 -15.50
C VAL A 90 -6.96 5.88 -15.51
N GLN A 91 -7.41 5.27 -16.60
CA GLN A 91 -7.25 3.83 -16.82
C GLN A 91 -6.09 3.57 -17.77
N MET A 92 -5.32 2.51 -17.52
CA MET A 92 -4.29 2.02 -18.43
C MET A 92 -4.05 0.53 -18.24
N ALA A 93 -3.31 -0.08 -19.16
CA ALA A 93 -2.89 -1.47 -19.01
C ALA A 93 -1.86 -1.60 -17.86
N LEU A 94 -1.93 -2.68 -17.09
CA LEU A 94 -0.99 -2.96 -16.01
C LEU A 94 0.47 -2.93 -16.51
N GLY A 95 0.73 -3.51 -17.68
CA GLY A 95 2.06 -3.49 -18.31
C GLY A 95 2.58 -2.08 -18.56
N ASP A 96 1.72 -1.16 -19.02
CA ASP A 96 2.08 0.24 -19.25
C ASP A 96 2.37 0.96 -17.93
N PHE A 97 1.56 0.71 -16.89
CA PHE A 97 1.79 1.27 -15.57
C PHE A 97 3.13 0.79 -14.99
N ILE A 98 3.42 -0.52 -15.05
CA ILE A 98 4.68 -1.09 -14.57
C ILE A 98 5.86 -0.54 -15.35
N GLY A 99 5.78 -0.50 -16.69
CA GLY A 99 6.82 0.08 -17.55
C GLY A 99 7.11 1.55 -17.20
N HIS A 100 6.06 2.34 -16.93
CA HIS A 100 6.21 3.70 -16.42
C HIS A 100 6.83 3.72 -15.01
N PHE A 101 6.39 2.86 -14.10
CA PHE A 101 6.82 2.85 -12.69
C PHE A 101 8.32 2.59 -12.52
N VAL A 102 8.87 1.68 -13.34
CA VAL A 102 10.28 1.25 -13.26
C VAL A 102 11.21 2.08 -14.16
N SER A 103 10.65 2.97 -14.99
CA SER A 103 11.43 3.88 -15.83
C SER A 103 12.29 4.84 -15.00
N LYS A 104 13.53 5.07 -15.44
CA LYS A 104 14.43 6.09 -14.86
C LYS A 104 13.88 7.50 -14.99
N HIS A 105 13.12 7.77 -16.06
CA HIS A 105 12.55 9.07 -16.36
C HIS A 105 11.03 8.97 -16.37
N ARG A 106 10.42 9.41 -15.28
CA ARG A 106 8.97 9.41 -15.07
C ARG A 106 8.42 10.80 -15.31
N VAL A 107 7.62 10.95 -16.36
CA VAL A 107 7.04 12.25 -16.76
C VAL A 107 5.79 12.57 -15.94
N ARG A 108 5.04 11.55 -15.52
CA ARG A 108 3.85 11.68 -14.68
C ARG A 108 4.11 11.14 -13.29
N LEU A 109 3.46 11.72 -12.29
CA LEU A 109 3.43 11.16 -10.94
C LEU A 109 2.15 10.34 -10.82
N LEU A 110 2.29 9.02 -10.98
CA LEU A 110 1.18 8.08 -11.00
C LEU A 110 1.18 7.22 -9.75
N ASN A 111 -0.01 6.85 -9.29
CA ASN A 111 -0.20 5.94 -8.17
C ASN A 111 -1.32 4.94 -8.47
N MET A 112 -1.15 3.69 -8.05
CA MET A 112 -2.16 2.64 -8.18
C MET A 112 -2.45 2.08 -6.80
N LEU A 113 -3.63 2.38 -6.26
CA LEU A 113 -4.03 1.98 -4.91
C LEU A 113 -5.11 0.90 -4.89
N SER A 114 -5.87 0.78 -5.98
CA SER A 114 -7.10 -0.02 -6.03
C SER A 114 -6.91 -1.36 -6.75
N LEU A 115 -5.68 -1.88 -6.82
CA LEU A 115 -5.43 -3.16 -7.47
C LEU A 115 -5.95 -4.32 -6.60
N GLU A 116 -7.12 -4.84 -6.96
CA GLU A 116 -7.64 -6.09 -6.45
C GLU A 116 -7.00 -7.25 -7.22
N PHE A 117 -6.43 -8.23 -6.51
CA PHE A 117 -5.73 -9.36 -7.11
C PHE A 117 -6.15 -10.74 -6.56
N SER A 118 -7.21 -10.84 -5.75
CA SER A 118 -7.66 -12.12 -5.17
C SER A 118 -8.05 -13.14 -6.24
N GLN A 119 -8.55 -12.67 -7.39
CA GLN A 119 -8.92 -13.51 -8.54
C GLN A 119 -7.75 -13.82 -9.50
N THR A 120 -6.53 -13.49 -9.12
CA THR A 120 -5.32 -13.71 -9.93
C THR A 120 -4.45 -14.81 -9.31
N SER A 121 -3.40 -15.23 -10.00
CA SER A 121 -2.45 -16.20 -9.43
C SER A 121 -1.59 -15.63 -8.29
N LEU A 122 -1.53 -14.29 -8.14
CA LEU A 122 -0.81 -13.61 -7.07
C LEU A 122 -1.41 -13.89 -5.70
N SER A 123 -2.73 -14.15 -5.63
CA SER A 123 -3.44 -14.46 -4.38
C SER A 123 -2.84 -15.66 -3.64
N LYS A 124 -2.19 -16.59 -4.35
CA LYS A 124 -1.52 -17.75 -3.76
C LYS A 124 -0.27 -17.39 -2.95
N LEU A 125 0.26 -16.17 -3.11
CA LEU A 125 1.47 -15.69 -2.43
C LEU A 125 1.16 -14.75 -1.25
N VAL A 126 -0.10 -14.34 -1.11
CA VAL A 126 -0.53 -13.36 -0.10
C VAL A 126 -1.59 -13.97 0.79
N GLU A 127 -1.38 -13.93 2.10
CA GLU A 127 -2.40 -14.26 3.09
C GLU A 127 -2.49 -13.12 4.09
N PRO A 128 -3.70 -12.65 4.42
CA PRO A 128 -3.88 -11.59 5.40
C PRO A 128 -3.45 -12.07 6.80
N PRO A 129 -3.14 -11.15 7.73
CA PRO A 129 -2.94 -11.50 9.13
C PRO A 129 -4.12 -12.28 9.71
N HIS A 130 -3.86 -13.21 10.62
CA HIS A 130 -4.88 -14.11 11.20
C HIS A 130 -6.03 -13.41 11.96
N VAL A 131 -5.88 -12.14 12.30
CA VAL A 131 -6.91 -11.32 12.98
C VAL A 131 -7.82 -10.59 12.00
N VAL A 132 -7.54 -10.65 10.70
CA VAL A 132 -8.32 -10.04 9.64
C VAL A 132 -9.10 -11.15 8.92
N SER A 133 -10.43 -11.01 8.88
CA SER A 133 -11.36 -11.93 8.23
C SER A 133 -12.15 -11.23 7.14
#